data_AF-A0A327JXR4-F1
#
_entry.id   AF-A0A327JXR4-F1
#
_cell.length_a   1.000
_cell.length_b   1.000
_cell.length_c   1.000
_cell.angle_alpha   90.00
_cell.angle_beta   90.00
_cell.angle_gamma   90.00
#
_symmetry.space_group_name_H-M   'P 1'
#
loop_
_entity.id
_entity.type
_entity.pdbx_description
1 polymer ?
#
loop_
_entity_poly.entity_id
_entity_poly.type
_entity_poly.pdbx_seq_one_letter_code
_entity_poly.pdbx_strand_id
1 'polypeptide(L)'
;MNPHGNGAASAGGRRGNGTGDGLARAVALFHHVRRFTYLSDGVRDPKIVAARRAGACTGKHLALRELLRQEGFSAGVETVEGDFAAAIPISGTMAPDLQSMIAEAGVIDFHNIVRLDWKGRSMALDATWNDALIPYGFPVNDDWTGSGDTELALVPVRSHGLVEDVIAFKEESLARLSREDRIRRGRFLSLLSDWIAALEAPRSTPPEGGTGANN
;
A
#
# COMPACT_ATOMS: atom_id res chain seq x y z
N MET A 1 -63.79 0.47 21.71
CA MET A 1 -63.48 -0.11 20.39
C MET A 1 -62.12 0.43 19.95
N ASN A 2 -61.12 -0.42 19.95
CA ASN A 2 -59.80 -0.27 19.31
C ASN A 2 -59.96 -0.69 17.81
N PRO A 3 -58.94 -0.65 16.92
CA PRO A 3 -58.03 0.45 16.52
C PRO A 3 -57.72 0.43 14.99
N HIS A 4 -57.00 1.43 14.46
CA HIS A 4 -56.14 1.33 13.25
C HIS A 4 -54.94 2.27 13.51
N GLY A 5 -53.65 1.89 13.61
CA GLY A 5 -52.83 0.93 12.82
C GLY A 5 -52.61 1.54 11.42
N ASN A 6 -51.44 1.79 10.83
CA ASN A 6 -50.04 1.34 10.87
C ASN A 6 -49.28 2.34 9.93
N GLY A 7 -47.97 2.49 9.83
CA GLY A 7 -46.83 1.84 10.45
C GLY A 7 -45.56 2.60 10.03
N ALA A 8 -44.61 2.73 10.96
CA ALA A 8 -43.27 3.19 10.67
C ALA A 8 -42.44 1.98 10.23
N ALA A 9 -41.91 2.03 9.01
CA ALA A 9 -40.96 1.04 8.52
C ALA A 9 -39.62 1.24 9.23
N SER A 10 -39.35 0.44 10.26
CA SER A 10 -38.00 0.26 10.79
C SER A 10 -37.24 -0.65 9.82
N ALA A 11 -36.34 -0.07 9.02
CA ALA A 11 -35.33 -0.84 8.30
C ALA A 11 -34.37 -1.46 9.32
N GLY A 12 -34.58 -2.73 9.65
CA GLY A 12 -33.70 -3.53 10.48
C GLY A 12 -32.37 -3.76 9.78
N GLY A 13 -31.40 -2.89 10.04
CA GLY A 13 -30.00 -3.15 9.75
C GLY A 13 -29.51 -4.30 10.63
N ARG A 14 -29.21 -5.45 10.01
CA ARG A 14 -28.52 -6.56 10.68
C ARG A 14 -27.18 -6.05 11.20
N ARG A 15 -27.10 -5.78 12.51
CA ARG A 15 -25.82 -5.66 13.20
C ARG A 15 -25.23 -7.06 13.28
N GLY A 16 -24.26 -7.34 12.42
CA GLY A 16 -23.42 -8.52 12.57
C GLY A 16 -22.72 -8.45 13.93
N ASN A 17 -22.99 -9.42 14.80
CA ASN A 17 -22.25 -9.65 16.02
C ASN A 17 -20.78 -9.94 15.65
N GLY A 18 -19.92 -8.93 15.72
CA GLY A 18 -18.48 -9.06 15.44
C GLY A 18 -17.76 -9.86 16.54
N THR A 19 -17.72 -11.19 16.36
CA THR A 19 -16.82 -12.10 17.07
C THR A 19 -15.36 -11.72 16.81
N GLY A 20 -14.42 -12.22 17.63
CA GLY A 20 -12.98 -12.01 17.44
C GLY A 20 -12.47 -12.43 16.05
N ASP A 21 -13.24 -13.26 15.33
CA ASP A 21 -12.93 -13.77 14.00
C ASP A 21 -12.90 -12.69 12.91
N GLY A 22 -13.67 -11.60 13.08
CA GLY A 22 -13.69 -10.50 12.12
C GLY A 22 -12.32 -9.83 11.99
N LEU A 23 -11.72 -9.43 13.12
CA LEU A 23 -10.42 -8.76 13.07
C LEU A 23 -9.32 -9.67 12.50
N ALA A 24 -9.35 -10.98 12.81
CA ALA A 24 -8.44 -11.95 12.22
C ALA A 24 -8.53 -11.99 10.68
N ARG A 25 -9.74 -11.83 10.12
CA ARG A 25 -9.93 -11.72 8.67
C ARG A 25 -9.31 -10.44 8.10
N ALA A 26 -9.51 -9.30 8.74
CA ALA A 26 -8.88 -8.04 8.32
C ALA A 26 -7.35 -8.13 8.33
N VAL A 27 -6.78 -8.75 9.37
CA VAL A 27 -5.34 -9.05 9.48
C VAL A 27 -4.87 -9.93 8.31
N ALA A 28 -5.60 -11.01 8.00
CA ALA A 28 -5.26 -11.88 6.88
C ALA A 28 -5.31 -11.15 5.53
N LEU A 29 -6.29 -10.26 5.31
CA LEU A 29 -6.40 -9.47 4.09
C LEU A 29 -5.29 -8.43 3.95
N PHE A 30 -4.94 -7.76 5.05
CA PHE A 30 -3.80 -6.84 5.08
C PHE A 30 -2.51 -7.58 4.68
N HIS A 31 -2.19 -8.69 5.35
CA HIS A 31 -1.02 -9.53 5.05
C HIS A 31 -1.06 -10.11 3.64
N HIS A 32 -2.25 -10.39 3.10
CA HIS A 32 -2.39 -10.82 1.72
C HIS A 32 -1.92 -9.75 0.73
N VAL A 33 -2.39 -8.51 0.89
CA VAL A 33 -2.10 -7.40 -0.05
C VAL A 33 -0.70 -6.84 0.14
N ARG A 34 -0.20 -6.73 1.37
CA ARG A 34 1.14 -6.17 1.61
C ARG A 34 2.26 -7.03 1.02
N ARG A 35 2.02 -8.33 0.81
CA ARG A 35 2.92 -9.23 0.07
C ARG A 35 2.97 -9.00 -1.44
N PHE A 36 2.13 -8.13 -2.01
CA PHE A 36 2.21 -7.80 -3.43
C PHE A 36 3.48 -6.99 -3.70
N THR A 37 4.11 -7.19 -4.86
CA THR A 37 5.29 -6.43 -5.27
C THR A 37 4.95 -4.95 -5.42
N TYR A 38 5.81 -4.06 -4.94
CA TYR A 38 5.68 -2.64 -5.25
C TYR A 38 6.11 -2.38 -6.70
N LEU A 39 5.25 -1.73 -7.48
CA LEU A 39 5.54 -1.41 -8.88
C LEU A 39 4.82 -0.15 -9.33
N SER A 40 5.57 0.91 -9.66
CA SER A 40 5.04 2.18 -10.14
C SER A 40 4.94 2.26 -11.66
N ASP A 41 3.92 1.63 -12.24
CA ASP A 41 3.70 1.53 -13.68
C ASP A 41 2.40 2.20 -14.18
N GLY A 42 1.73 2.95 -13.31
CA GLY A 42 0.49 3.66 -13.64
C GLY A 42 -0.78 2.82 -13.55
N VAL A 43 -0.69 1.49 -13.36
CA VAL A 43 -1.88 0.65 -13.17
C VAL A 43 -2.47 0.87 -11.79
N ARG A 44 -3.75 1.27 -11.74
CA ARG A 44 -4.49 1.58 -10.50
C ARG A 44 -5.76 0.75 -10.30
N ASP A 45 -6.19 -0.03 -11.29
CA ASP A 45 -7.36 -0.88 -11.17
C ASP A 45 -7.10 -1.97 -10.09
N PRO A 46 -7.91 -2.05 -9.03
CA PRO A 46 -7.68 -2.98 -7.93
C PRO A 46 -7.79 -4.45 -8.34
N LYS A 47 -8.60 -4.78 -9.36
CA LYS A 47 -8.72 -6.15 -9.88
C LYS A 47 -7.46 -6.56 -10.62
N ILE A 48 -6.90 -5.67 -11.44
CA ILE A 48 -5.64 -5.94 -12.16
C ILE A 48 -4.49 -6.09 -11.16
N VAL A 49 -4.40 -5.19 -10.17
CA VAL A 49 -3.38 -5.24 -9.11
C VAL A 49 -3.47 -6.53 -8.30
N ALA A 50 -4.67 -6.96 -7.92
CA ALA A 50 -4.88 -8.21 -7.19
C ALA A 50 -4.51 -9.44 -8.04
N ALA A 51 -4.91 -9.46 -9.32
CA ALA A 51 -4.63 -10.58 -10.22
C ALA A 51 -3.13 -10.78 -10.47
N ARG A 52 -2.40 -9.70 -10.70
CA ARG A 52 -0.94 -9.75 -10.94
C ARG A 52 -0.10 -9.75 -9.67
N ARG A 53 -0.72 -9.51 -8.50
CA ARG A 53 -0.07 -9.38 -7.20
C ARG A 53 1.05 -8.32 -7.17
N ALA A 54 0.86 -7.22 -7.88
CA ALA A 54 1.84 -6.12 -7.95
C ALA A 54 1.18 -4.77 -8.21
N GLY A 55 1.75 -3.69 -7.71
CA GLY A 55 1.31 -2.33 -8.03
C GLY A 55 1.85 -1.26 -7.08
N ALA A 56 1.59 0.00 -7.42
CA ALA A 56 1.96 1.13 -6.57
C ALA A 56 0.99 1.27 -5.39
N CYS A 57 1.28 2.21 -4.49
CA CYS A 57 0.47 2.45 -3.30
C CYS A 57 -1.03 2.63 -3.60
N THR A 58 -1.40 3.41 -4.62
CA THR A 58 -2.82 3.63 -4.95
C THR A 58 -3.55 2.34 -5.30
N GLY A 59 -3.00 1.56 -6.22
CA GLY A 59 -3.63 0.32 -6.66
C GLY A 59 -3.70 -0.74 -5.55
N LYS A 60 -2.62 -0.88 -4.77
CA LYS A 60 -2.58 -1.81 -3.62
C LYS A 60 -3.59 -1.44 -2.54
N HIS A 61 -3.69 -0.17 -2.16
CA HIS A 61 -4.61 0.26 -1.11
C HIS A 61 -6.07 0.28 -1.57
N LEU A 62 -6.34 0.54 -2.85
CA LEU A 62 -7.65 0.30 -3.43
C LEU A 62 -8.02 -1.19 -3.36
N ALA A 63 -7.11 -2.09 -3.73
CA ALA A 63 -7.37 -3.53 -3.63
C ALA A 63 -7.63 -3.97 -2.19
N LEU A 64 -6.86 -3.47 -1.21
CA LEU A 64 -7.08 -3.74 0.21
C LEU A 64 -8.44 -3.20 0.68
N ARG A 65 -8.80 -1.96 0.33
CA ARG A 65 -10.10 -1.36 0.66
C ARG A 65 -11.25 -2.22 0.15
N GLU A 66 -11.20 -2.65 -1.11
CA GLU A 66 -12.27 -3.46 -1.70
C GLU A 66 -12.40 -4.82 -1.03
N LEU A 67 -11.28 -5.49 -0.75
CA LEU A 67 -11.29 -6.77 -0.02
C LEU A 67 -11.88 -6.62 1.39
N LEU A 68 -11.51 -5.57 2.12
CA LEU A 68 -12.05 -5.30 3.46
C LEU A 68 -13.55 -4.99 3.39
N ARG A 69 -13.99 -4.16 2.44
CA ARG A 69 -15.42 -3.83 2.27
C ARG A 69 -16.25 -5.05 1.90
N GLN A 70 -15.72 -5.96 1.09
CA GLN A 70 -16.39 -7.23 0.74
C GLN A 70 -16.63 -8.12 1.97
N GLU A 71 -15.77 -8.05 2.98
CA GLU A 71 -15.94 -8.75 4.28
C GLU A 71 -16.78 -7.95 5.29
N GLY A 72 -17.36 -6.81 4.87
CA GLY A 72 -18.24 -5.99 5.71
C GLY A 72 -17.53 -5.00 6.63
N PHE A 73 -16.23 -4.77 6.46
CA PHE A 73 -15.52 -3.73 7.21
C PHE A 73 -15.83 -2.33 6.68
N SER A 74 -15.88 -1.36 7.59
CA SER A 74 -15.81 0.06 7.24
C SER A 74 -14.35 0.39 6.91
N ALA A 75 -14.05 0.52 5.62
CA ALA A 75 -12.72 0.87 5.15
C ALA A 75 -12.80 2.01 4.14
N GLY A 76 -11.91 2.99 4.25
CA GLY A 76 -11.73 4.08 3.30
C GLY A 76 -10.26 4.24 2.92
N VAL A 77 -9.98 4.99 1.86
CA VAL A 77 -8.59 5.35 1.51
C VAL A 77 -8.38 6.83 1.81
N GLU A 78 -7.30 7.10 2.51
CA GLU A 78 -6.79 8.44 2.77
C GLU A 78 -5.58 8.69 1.87
N THR A 79 -5.42 9.93 1.42
CA THR A 79 -4.21 10.38 0.74
C THR A 79 -3.37 11.24 1.69
N VAL A 80 -2.08 10.95 1.76
CA VAL A 80 -1.10 11.63 2.60
C VAL A 80 -0.02 12.22 1.70
N GLU A 81 0.17 13.53 1.78
CA GLU A 81 1.25 14.26 1.11
C GLU A 81 2.50 14.24 1.99
N GLY A 82 3.66 13.98 1.41
CA GLY A 82 4.90 13.93 2.16
C GLY A 82 6.14 13.67 1.31
N ASP A 83 7.28 13.57 1.99
CA ASP A 83 8.55 13.23 1.37
C ASP A 83 8.71 11.71 1.33
N PHE A 84 8.63 11.16 0.13
CA PHE A 84 8.73 9.72 -0.06
C PHE A 84 10.17 9.23 0.04
N ALA A 85 11.14 10.01 -0.47
CA ALA A 85 12.55 9.63 -0.45
C ALA A 85 13.11 9.61 0.97
N ALA A 86 12.70 10.54 1.83
CA ALA A 86 13.14 10.60 3.23
C ALA A 86 12.81 9.33 4.05
N ALA A 87 11.82 8.54 3.65
CA ALA A 87 11.43 7.31 4.33
C ALA A 87 12.13 6.05 3.79
N ILE A 88 12.91 6.16 2.72
CA ILE A 88 13.55 5.00 2.09
C ILE A 88 14.92 4.74 2.73
N PRO A 89 15.17 3.53 3.27
CA PRO A 89 16.51 3.15 3.71
C PRO A 89 17.48 3.05 2.52
N ILE A 90 18.68 3.63 2.65
CA ILE A 90 19.72 3.52 1.62
C ILE A 90 20.35 2.12 1.66
N SER A 91 20.41 1.47 0.49
CA SER A 91 21.09 0.19 0.31
C SER A 91 22.20 0.30 -0.73
N GLY A 92 23.36 -0.33 -0.47
CA GLY A 92 24.49 -0.36 -1.41
C GLY A 92 24.20 -1.14 -2.71
N THR A 93 23.08 -1.88 -2.77
CA THR A 93 22.61 -2.58 -3.98
C THR A 93 21.74 -1.71 -4.89
N MET A 94 21.36 -0.52 -4.44
CA MET A 94 20.61 0.44 -5.25
C MET A 94 21.53 1.12 -6.26
N ALA A 95 20.98 1.58 -7.38
CA ALA A 95 21.73 2.42 -8.32
C ALA A 95 22.23 3.70 -7.63
N PRO A 96 23.43 4.23 -7.97
CA PRO A 96 23.97 5.44 -7.36
C PRO A 96 23.01 6.64 -7.40
N ASP A 97 22.29 6.80 -8.51
CA ASP A 97 21.28 7.84 -8.66
C ASP A 97 20.14 7.73 -7.64
N LEU A 98 19.65 6.51 -7.39
CA LEU A 98 18.61 6.27 -6.39
C LEU A 98 19.13 6.59 -4.99
N GLN A 99 20.36 6.17 -4.66
CA GLN A 99 21.00 6.48 -3.39
C GLN A 99 21.13 7.99 -3.17
N SER A 100 21.56 8.75 -4.20
CA SER A 100 21.66 10.21 -4.13
C SER A 100 20.30 10.85 -3.87
N MET A 101 19.26 10.42 -4.58
CA MET A 101 17.90 10.96 -4.41
C MET A 101 17.34 10.69 -3.03
N ILE A 102 17.64 9.52 -2.43
CA ILE A 102 17.26 9.19 -1.06
C ILE A 102 18.02 10.10 -0.06
N ALA A 103 19.33 10.25 -0.23
CA ALA A 103 20.16 11.07 0.66
C ALA A 103 19.80 12.56 0.62
N GLU A 104 19.41 13.08 -0.55
CA GLU A 104 18.95 14.45 -0.75
C GLU A 104 17.52 14.68 -0.25
N ALA A 105 16.73 13.61 -0.11
CA ALA A 105 15.30 13.67 0.17
C ALA A 105 14.54 14.56 -0.86
N GLY A 106 13.42 15.15 -0.44
CA GLY A 106 12.66 16.14 -1.21
C GLY A 106 11.84 15.55 -2.36
N VAL A 107 11.51 14.26 -2.34
CA VAL A 107 10.63 13.66 -3.36
C VAL A 107 9.19 13.74 -2.86
N ILE A 108 8.50 14.81 -3.24
CA ILE A 108 7.09 15.00 -2.88
C ILE A 108 6.21 13.96 -3.57
N ASP A 109 5.44 13.21 -2.79
CA ASP A 109 4.43 12.28 -3.28
C ASP A 109 3.11 12.38 -2.50
N PHE A 110 2.06 11.83 -3.10
CA PHE A 110 0.72 11.67 -2.54
C PHE A 110 0.46 10.18 -2.31
N HIS A 111 0.85 9.70 -1.15
CA HIS A 111 0.75 8.29 -0.78
C HIS A 111 -0.66 7.92 -0.33
N ASN A 112 -1.04 6.66 -0.50
CA ASN A 112 -2.35 6.18 -0.10
C ASN A 112 -2.22 5.18 1.04
N ILE A 113 -3.10 5.30 2.02
CA ILE A 113 -3.25 4.37 3.14
C ILE A 113 -4.73 3.98 3.26
N VAL A 114 -5.01 2.83 3.85
CA VAL A 114 -6.39 2.46 4.21
C VAL A 114 -6.65 2.89 5.65
N ARG A 115 -7.79 3.56 5.89
CA ARG A 115 -8.36 3.67 7.24
C ARG A 115 -9.36 2.56 7.44
N LEU A 116 -9.11 1.72 8.44
CA LEU A 116 -10.01 0.65 8.86
C LEU A 116 -10.68 1.04 10.18
N ASP A 117 -12.01 1.15 10.18
CA ASP A 117 -12.76 1.35 11.41
C ASP A 117 -13.25 0.02 11.97
N TRP A 118 -12.84 -0.29 13.21
CA TRP A 118 -13.25 -1.48 13.92
C TRP A 118 -13.52 -1.18 15.39
N LYS A 119 -14.74 -1.48 15.85
CA LYS A 119 -15.17 -1.29 17.25
C LYS A 119 -14.83 0.10 17.83
N GLY A 120 -15.05 1.15 17.03
CA GLY A 120 -14.83 2.54 17.43
C GLY A 120 -13.37 3.01 17.37
N ARG A 121 -12.45 2.18 16.86
CA ARG A 121 -11.06 2.57 16.57
C ARG A 121 -10.88 2.70 15.07
N SER A 122 -10.21 3.77 14.64
CA SER A 122 -9.74 3.92 13.25
C SER A 122 -8.24 3.62 13.22
N MET A 123 -7.82 2.73 12.33
CA MET A 123 -6.42 2.31 12.17
C MET A 123 -5.92 2.67 10.77
N ALA A 124 -4.74 3.27 10.66
CA ALA A 124 -4.03 3.44 9.41
C ALA A 124 -3.32 2.14 9.02
N LEU A 125 -3.60 1.64 7.82
CA LEU A 125 -2.97 0.47 7.23
C LEU A 125 -2.23 0.86 5.97
N ASP A 126 -0.92 0.63 5.98
CA ASP A 126 0.01 0.83 4.89
C ASP A 126 0.59 -0.52 4.45
N ALA A 127 0.13 -0.97 3.29
CA ALA A 127 0.48 -2.25 2.67
C ALA A 127 1.54 -2.12 1.58
N THR A 128 2.34 -1.04 1.58
CA THR A 128 3.22 -0.71 0.44
C THR A 128 4.35 -1.71 0.24
N TRP A 129 5.06 -2.08 1.30
CA TRP A 129 6.28 -2.89 1.23
C TRP A 129 6.01 -4.38 1.48
N ASN A 130 6.72 -5.24 0.74
CA ASN A 130 6.62 -6.69 0.87
C ASN A 130 7.87 -7.30 1.54
N ASP A 131 7.88 -8.63 1.72
CA ASP A 131 8.86 -9.32 2.58
C ASP A 131 10.28 -9.26 2.02
N ALA A 132 10.42 -9.08 0.70
CA ALA A 132 11.71 -8.93 0.03
C ALA A 132 12.50 -7.72 0.57
N LEU A 133 11.83 -6.75 1.19
CA LEU A 133 12.42 -5.52 1.68
C LEU A 133 12.83 -5.55 3.17
N ILE A 134 12.49 -6.62 3.90
CA ILE A 134 12.89 -6.81 5.31
C ILE A 134 14.41 -6.66 5.50
N PRO A 135 15.29 -7.31 4.71
CA PRO A 135 16.74 -7.23 4.93
C PRO A 135 17.32 -5.82 4.70
N TYR A 136 16.54 -4.93 4.09
CA TYR A 136 16.93 -3.57 3.76
C TYR A 136 16.35 -2.53 4.72
N GLY A 137 15.66 -2.97 5.78
CA GLY A 137 15.15 -2.08 6.85
C GLY A 137 13.89 -1.31 6.48
N PHE A 138 13.16 -1.72 5.44
CA PHE A 138 11.88 -1.08 5.10
C PHE A 138 10.81 -1.46 6.14
N PRO A 139 9.86 -0.55 6.43
CA PRO A 139 8.73 -0.85 7.31
C PRO A 139 7.70 -1.73 6.60
N VAL A 140 7.93 -3.04 6.59
CA VAL A 140 7.06 -3.98 5.88
C VAL A 140 5.76 -4.30 6.63
N ASN A 141 5.67 -3.96 7.92
CA ASN A 141 4.51 -4.22 8.76
C ASN A 141 4.12 -5.73 8.81
N ASP A 142 5.09 -6.64 8.81
CA ASP A 142 4.87 -8.11 8.88
C ASP A 142 4.34 -8.59 10.24
N ASP A 143 4.53 -7.79 11.28
CA ASP A 143 4.11 -8.08 12.66
C ASP A 143 2.75 -7.48 13.04
N TRP A 144 2.05 -6.79 12.11
CA TRP A 144 0.76 -6.19 12.44
C TRP A 144 -0.31 -7.25 12.76
N THR A 145 -0.85 -7.17 13.97
CA THR A 145 -1.79 -8.16 14.54
C THR A 145 -3.23 -7.65 14.67
N GLY A 146 -3.57 -6.52 14.04
CA GLY A 146 -4.92 -5.95 14.11
C GLY A 146 -5.10 -4.85 15.16
N SER A 147 -4.00 -4.31 15.70
CA SER A 147 -4.04 -3.25 16.71
C SER A 147 -3.06 -2.14 16.36
N GLY A 148 -3.52 -0.90 16.47
CA GLY A 148 -2.70 0.28 16.19
C GLY A 148 -2.52 0.54 14.71
N ASP A 149 -1.86 1.66 14.42
CA ASP A 149 -1.49 2.05 13.07
C ASP A 149 -0.24 1.27 12.63
N THR A 150 -0.16 0.99 11.34
CA THR A 150 1.07 0.52 10.71
C THR A 150 2.02 1.69 10.44
N GLU A 151 3.30 1.42 10.27
CA GLU A 151 4.26 2.44 9.85
C GLU A 151 4.07 2.80 8.36
N LEU A 152 4.17 4.09 8.05
CA LEU A 152 3.93 4.62 6.71
C LEU A 152 5.16 4.52 5.83
N ALA A 153 4.94 4.31 4.53
CA ALA A 153 6.01 4.26 3.54
C ALA A 153 6.61 5.64 3.19
N LEU A 154 6.06 6.74 3.72
CA LEU A 154 6.58 8.09 3.55
C LEU A 154 6.62 8.87 4.87
N VAL A 155 7.34 10.00 4.88
CA VAL A 155 7.31 10.96 5.98
C VAL A 155 6.15 11.94 5.76
N PRO A 156 5.05 11.87 6.54
CA PRO A 156 3.84 12.64 6.27
C PRO A 156 4.01 14.12 6.64
N VAL A 157 3.57 15.00 5.74
CA VAL A 157 3.49 16.45 5.98
C VAL A 157 2.03 16.89 6.09
N ARG A 158 1.13 16.29 5.31
CA ARG A 158 -0.30 16.62 5.31
C ARG A 158 -1.17 15.41 5.01
N SER A 159 -2.29 15.32 5.72
CA SER A 159 -3.39 14.39 5.39
C SER A 159 -4.50 15.13 4.63
N HIS A 160 -5.10 14.45 3.64
CA HIS A 160 -6.23 14.96 2.86
C HIS A 160 -7.57 14.31 3.24
N GLY A 161 -7.60 13.49 4.29
CA GLY A 161 -8.80 12.77 4.71
C GLY A 161 -9.25 11.69 3.73
N LEU A 162 -10.42 11.12 4.00
CA LEU A 162 -11.01 10.05 3.18
C LEU A 162 -11.61 10.58 1.89
N VAL A 163 -11.27 9.95 0.78
CA VAL A 163 -11.84 10.23 -0.54
C VAL A 163 -12.30 8.92 -1.19
N GLU A 164 -13.47 8.94 -1.83
CA GLU A 164 -13.99 7.75 -2.52
C GLU A 164 -13.33 7.59 -3.90
N ASP A 165 -13.27 8.67 -4.68
CA ASP A 165 -12.55 8.74 -5.96
C ASP A 165 -11.07 9.09 -5.74
N VAL A 166 -10.34 8.09 -5.23
CA VAL A 166 -8.90 8.17 -4.93
C VAL A 166 -8.08 8.46 -6.20
N ILE A 167 -8.50 7.90 -7.34
CA ILE A 167 -7.74 8.00 -8.59
C ILE A 167 -7.78 9.43 -9.10
N ALA A 168 -8.98 10.03 -9.21
CA ALA A 168 -9.13 11.41 -9.63
C ALA A 168 -8.42 12.37 -8.65
N PHE A 169 -8.63 12.19 -7.33
CA PHE A 169 -7.97 13.00 -6.32
C PHE A 169 -6.44 12.98 -6.47
N LYS A 170 -5.85 11.80 -6.67
CA LYS A 170 -4.41 11.68 -6.85
C LYS A 170 -3.93 12.30 -8.15
N GLU A 171 -4.67 12.18 -9.24
CA GLU A 171 -4.34 12.82 -10.52
C GLU A 171 -4.33 14.35 -10.40
N GLU A 172 -5.36 14.92 -9.78
CA GLU A 172 -5.42 16.36 -9.50
C GLU A 172 -4.27 16.82 -8.61
N SER A 173 -3.93 16.03 -7.59
CA SER A 173 -2.84 16.35 -6.66
C SER A 173 -1.49 16.34 -7.38
N LEU A 174 -1.23 15.33 -8.21
CA LEU A 174 -0.01 15.23 -9.02
C LEU A 174 0.06 16.32 -10.10
N ALA A 175 -1.08 16.77 -10.63
CA ALA A 175 -1.13 17.86 -11.60
C ALA A 175 -0.68 19.21 -10.99
N ARG A 176 -0.84 19.40 -9.68
CA ARG A 176 -0.41 20.62 -8.95
C ARG A 176 1.09 20.68 -8.67
N LEU A 177 1.80 19.56 -8.79
CA LEU A 177 3.26 19.56 -8.65
C LEU A 177 3.92 20.42 -9.73
N SER A 178 5.10 20.98 -9.42
CA SER A 178 5.90 21.64 -10.46
C SER A 178 6.36 20.62 -11.51
N ARG A 179 6.78 21.10 -12.68
CA ARG A 179 7.36 20.21 -13.71
C ARG A 179 8.59 19.48 -13.18
N GLU A 180 9.42 20.17 -12.41
CA GLU A 180 10.64 19.63 -11.81
C GLU A 180 10.31 18.50 -10.83
N ASP A 181 9.36 18.74 -9.92
CA ASP A 181 8.91 17.72 -8.95
C ASP A 181 8.33 16.49 -9.65
N ARG A 182 7.53 16.67 -10.71
CA ARG A 182 6.98 15.54 -11.48
C ARG A 182 8.08 14.70 -12.12
N ILE A 183 9.12 15.33 -12.68
CA ILE A 183 10.26 14.64 -13.28
C ILE A 183 11.08 13.92 -12.21
N ARG A 184 11.42 14.61 -11.10
CA ARG A 184 12.17 14.04 -9.97
C ARG A 184 11.43 12.84 -9.39
N ARG A 185 10.14 12.99 -9.07
CA ARG A 185 9.26 11.91 -8.60
C ARG A 185 9.19 10.75 -9.58
N GLY A 186 8.97 11.01 -10.87
CA GLY A 186 8.88 9.97 -11.89
C GLY A 186 10.16 9.13 -11.97
N ARG A 187 11.33 9.80 -11.96
CA ARG A 187 12.64 9.14 -11.95
C ARG A 187 12.84 8.29 -10.69
N PHE A 188 12.52 8.86 -9.52
CA PHE A 188 12.63 8.16 -8.25
C PHE A 188 11.83 6.85 -8.24
N LEU A 189 10.56 6.93 -8.62
CA LEU A 189 9.64 5.79 -8.61
C LEU A 189 10.04 4.72 -9.61
N SER A 190 10.57 5.11 -10.78
CA SER A 190 11.11 4.16 -11.77
C SER A 190 12.30 3.42 -11.19
N LEU A 191 13.32 4.13 -10.71
CA LEU A 191 14.53 3.54 -10.14
C LEU A 191 14.23 2.62 -8.96
N LEU A 192 13.32 3.03 -8.08
CA LEU A 192 12.89 2.23 -6.95
C LEU A 192 12.16 0.96 -7.39
N SER A 193 11.23 1.08 -8.36
CA SER A 193 10.51 -0.09 -8.89
C SER A 193 11.46 -1.08 -9.57
N ASP A 194 12.43 -0.58 -10.34
CA ASP A 194 13.42 -1.42 -11.02
C ASP A 194 14.30 -2.16 -10.01
N TRP A 195 14.74 -1.47 -8.96
CA TRP A 195 15.52 -2.09 -7.88
C TRP A 195 14.73 -3.18 -7.17
N ILE A 196 13.49 -2.92 -6.76
CA ILE A 196 12.63 -3.91 -6.09
C ILE A 196 12.38 -5.12 -7.00
N ALA A 197 12.09 -4.90 -8.29
CA ALA A 197 11.89 -5.99 -9.24
C ALA A 197 13.15 -6.87 -9.39
N ALA A 198 14.34 -6.27 -9.36
CA ALA A 198 15.60 -7.02 -9.42
C ALA A 198 15.87 -7.88 -8.18
N LEU A 199 15.36 -7.48 -7.00
CA LEU A 199 15.46 -8.29 -5.78
C LEU A 199 14.60 -9.56 -5.84
N GLU A 200 13.48 -9.48 -6.53
CA GLU A 200 12.49 -10.57 -6.63
C GLU A 200 12.70 -11.47 -7.84
N ALA A 201 13.56 -11.07 -8.79
CA ALA A 201 13.91 -11.89 -9.93
C ALA A 201 14.56 -13.21 -9.45
N PRO A 202 14.23 -14.36 -10.08
CA PRO A 202 14.88 -15.62 -9.76
C PRO A 202 16.40 -15.46 -9.93
N ARG A 203 17.18 -15.69 -8.87
CA ARG A 203 18.63 -15.72 -8.99
C ARG A 203 18.97 -16.82 -9.99
N SER A 204 19.53 -16.44 -11.13
CA SER A 204 20.10 -17.42 -12.06
C SER A 204 21.18 -18.17 -11.31
N THR A 205 21.02 -19.49 -11.17
CA THR A 205 22.09 -20.35 -10.67
C THR A 205 23.32 -20.11 -11.54
N PRO A 206 24.49 -19.81 -10.96
CA PRO A 206 25.72 -19.76 -11.75
C PRO A 206 25.91 -21.15 -12.38
N PRO A 207 26.42 -21.24 -13.63
CA PRO A 207 26.72 -22.53 -14.24
C PRO A 207 27.69 -23.28 -13.32
N GLU A 208 27.30 -24.50 -12.93
CA GLU A 208 28.17 -25.38 -12.17
C GLU A 208 29.52 -25.46 -12.87
N GLY A 209 30.56 -25.04 -12.17
CA GLY A 209 31.92 -25.10 -12.65
C GLY A 209 32.24 -26.52 -13.07
N GLY A 210 32.39 -26.72 -14.38
CA GLY A 210 32.86 -27.97 -14.95
C GLY A 210 34.24 -28.29 -14.40
N THR A 211 34.28 -29.17 -13.40
CA THR A 211 35.46 -29.96 -13.09
C THR A 211 35.56 -31.08 -14.12
N GLY A 212 35.86 -30.69 -15.35
CA GLY A 212 36.33 -31.61 -16.37
C GLY A 212 37.82 -31.83 -16.18
N ALA A 213 38.18 -32.69 -15.22
CA ALA A 213 39.46 -33.38 -15.27
C ALA A 213 39.48 -34.22 -16.56
N ASN A 214 40.50 -34.05 -17.40
CA ASN A 214 40.93 -35.07 -18.34
C ASN A 214 42.40 -34.84 -18.75
N ASN A 215 43.17 -35.89 -18.42
CA ASN A 215 44.54 -36.26 -18.80
C ASN A 215 45.72 -35.38 -18.36
#